data_AF-A0A525VTC3-F1
#
_entry.id   AF-A0A525VTC3-F1
#
_cell.length_a   1.000
_cell.length_b   1.000
_cell.length_c   1.000
_cell.angle_alpha   90.00
_cell.angle_beta   90.00
_cell.angle_gamma   90.00
#
_symmetry.space_group_name_H-M   'P 1'
#
loop_
_entity.id
_entity.type
_entity.pdbx_description
1 polymer ?
#
loop_
_entity_poly.entity_id
_entity_poly.type
_entity_poly.pdbx_seq_one_letter_code
_entity_poly.pdbx_strand_id
1 'polypeptide(L)'
;MVYRFSYFILAAVLGGVCSQISWADERPAPKSLWQTALPPPAAADQPATMRKPWVLRDREIALDLPLLQVLKDAGARPHPRITIELFDGASHELDITSTVSRSNDSAVIRGTFKPPSKGDFTFVASGNLLVGTMQLGDRLYKTEHIANGRLRLLEIDPEKLPPD
;
A
#
# COMPACT_ATOMS: atom_id res chain seq x y z
N MET A 1 84.22 -2.03 -13.99
CA MET A 1 84.09 -1.29 -12.72
C MET A 1 83.64 0.15 -13.03
N VAL A 2 82.33 0.40 -13.15
CA VAL A 2 81.65 1.70 -12.96
C VAL A 2 80.19 1.39 -12.57
N TYR A 3 79.64 2.18 -11.66
CA TYR A 3 78.49 1.94 -10.79
C TYR A 3 77.09 2.07 -11.41
N ARG A 4 76.14 1.41 -10.73
CA ARG A 4 74.66 1.49 -10.77
C ARG A 4 74.11 2.92 -10.89
N PHE A 5 73.01 3.09 -11.62
CA PHE A 5 71.90 3.94 -11.18
C PHE A 5 70.55 3.36 -11.65
N SER A 6 69.66 3.22 -10.67
CA SER A 6 68.29 2.73 -10.77
C SER A 6 67.35 3.89 -11.09
N TYR A 7 66.40 3.71 -12.02
CA TYR A 7 65.14 4.44 -12.01
C TYR A 7 64.02 3.53 -12.53
N PHE A 8 63.15 3.14 -11.60
CA PHE A 8 61.82 2.62 -11.87
C PHE A 8 61.00 3.74 -12.53
N ILE A 9 60.37 3.46 -13.68
CA ILE A 9 59.22 4.23 -14.15
C ILE A 9 58.02 3.31 -14.29
N LEU A 10 57.03 3.65 -13.49
CA LEU A 10 55.66 3.17 -13.34
C LEU A 10 54.76 3.81 -14.42
N ALA A 11 53.60 3.18 -14.67
CA ALA A 11 52.42 3.64 -15.43
C ALA A 11 52.41 3.31 -16.94
N ALA A 12 51.31 2.91 -17.57
CA ALA A 12 49.90 3.00 -17.18
C ALA A 12 49.08 1.82 -17.74
N VAL A 13 48.20 1.27 -16.92
CA VAL A 13 47.09 0.40 -17.33
C VAL A 13 45.96 1.31 -17.81
N LEU A 14 45.65 1.26 -19.10
CA LEU A 14 44.45 1.79 -19.74
C LEU A 14 43.95 0.63 -20.60
N GLY A 15 42.73 0.12 -20.50
CA GLY A 15 41.48 0.69 -20.04
C GLY A 15 40.45 0.07 -20.99
N GLY A 16 39.59 -0.80 -20.47
CA GLY A 16 38.70 -1.57 -21.35
C GLY A 16 37.77 -2.51 -20.61
N VAL A 17 37.39 -2.19 -19.37
CA VAL A 17 36.16 -2.74 -18.81
C VAL A 17 35.06 -1.83 -19.32
N CYS A 18 34.44 -2.23 -20.43
CA CYS A 18 33.19 -1.66 -20.87
C CYS A 18 32.15 -2.02 -19.80
N SER A 19 32.03 -1.16 -18.79
CA SER A 19 30.96 -1.20 -17.80
C SER A 19 29.66 -1.15 -18.57
N GLN A 20 29.00 -2.29 -18.69
CA GLN A 20 27.62 -2.39 -19.15
C GLN A 20 26.79 -1.65 -18.10
N ILE A 21 26.57 -0.37 -18.34
CA ILE A 21 25.57 0.42 -17.63
C ILE A 21 24.22 -0.10 -18.14
N SER A 22 23.79 -1.23 -17.57
CA SER A 22 22.42 -1.70 -17.69
C SER A 22 21.59 -0.81 -16.79
N TRP A 23 21.18 0.35 -17.29
CA TRP A 23 20.03 1.07 -16.72
C TRP A 23 18.81 0.22 -17.05
N ALA A 24 18.55 -0.79 -16.22
CA ALA A 24 17.21 -1.32 -16.12
C ALA A 24 16.36 -0.15 -15.60
N ASP A 25 15.41 0.28 -16.41
CA ASP A 25 14.29 1.14 -16.03
C ASP A 25 13.43 0.35 -15.02
N GLU A 26 13.96 0.14 -13.82
CA GLU A 26 13.33 -0.64 -12.76
C GLU A 26 12.25 0.25 -12.16
N ARG A 27 11.06 0.17 -12.76
CA ARG A 27 9.88 0.87 -12.24
C ARG A 27 9.76 0.56 -10.76
N PRO A 28 9.61 1.58 -9.88
CA PRO A 28 9.50 1.37 -8.45
C PRO A 28 8.44 0.29 -8.14
N ALA A 29 8.81 -0.65 -7.27
CA ALA A 29 7.91 -1.69 -6.84
C ALA A 29 6.62 -1.09 -6.23
N PRO A 30 5.44 -1.69 -6.47
CA PRO A 30 4.21 -1.24 -5.83
C PRO A 30 4.32 -1.28 -4.31
N LYS A 31 3.80 -0.25 -3.65
CA LYS A 31 3.70 -0.17 -2.19
C LYS A 31 2.30 -0.59 -1.76
N SER A 32 2.20 -1.46 -0.77
CA SER A 32 0.90 -1.85 -0.22
C SER A 32 0.45 -0.83 0.83
N LEU A 33 -0.80 -0.35 0.73
CA LEU A 33 -1.36 0.58 1.71
C LEU A 33 -1.60 -0.06 3.07
N TRP A 34 -1.84 -1.37 3.08
CA TRP A 34 -1.96 -2.14 4.30
C TRP A 34 -1.48 -3.57 4.11
N GLN A 35 -1.28 -4.25 5.22
CA GLN A 35 -0.97 -5.67 5.27
C GLN A 35 -1.87 -6.35 6.30
N THR A 36 -2.08 -7.65 6.16
CA THR A 36 -2.79 -8.44 7.17
C THR A 36 -2.03 -8.36 8.49
N ALA A 37 -2.71 -7.96 9.56
CA ALA A 37 -2.10 -7.93 10.88
C ALA A 37 -1.95 -9.37 11.40
N LEU A 38 -0.75 -9.71 11.90
CA LEU A 38 -0.52 -10.98 12.56
C LEU A 38 -1.35 -11.03 13.85
N PRO A 39 -2.20 -12.06 14.04
CA PRO A 39 -2.94 -12.20 15.28
C PRO A 39 -1.95 -12.42 16.44
N PRO A 40 -2.14 -11.77 17.61
CA PRO A 40 -1.40 -12.15 18.79
C PRO A 40 -1.75 -13.60 19.17
N PRO A 41 -0.82 -14.38 19.74
CA PRO A 41 -1.00 -15.81 20.01
C PRO A 41 -2.26 -16.15 20.85
N ALA A 42 -2.79 -15.20 21.63
CA ALA A 42 -4.00 -15.38 22.44
C ALA A 42 -5.33 -15.07 21.68
N ALA A 43 -5.29 -14.48 20.49
CA ALA A 43 -6.50 -14.13 19.73
C ALA A 43 -7.02 -15.27 18.85
N ALA A 44 -6.27 -16.36 18.68
CA ALA A 44 -6.70 -17.52 17.90
C ALA A 44 -7.91 -18.25 18.51
N ASP A 45 -8.15 -18.07 19.82
CA ASP A 45 -9.26 -18.68 20.57
C ASP A 45 -10.43 -17.71 20.83
N GLN A 46 -10.45 -16.51 20.24
CA GLN A 46 -11.59 -15.60 20.41
C GLN A 46 -12.83 -16.14 19.66
N PRO A 47 -13.96 -16.39 20.35
CA PRO A 47 -15.19 -16.78 19.68
C PRO A 47 -15.58 -15.68 18.69
N ALA A 48 -16.01 -16.08 17.49
CA ALA A 48 -16.54 -15.17 16.49
C ALA A 48 -17.74 -14.42 17.10
N THR A 49 -17.48 -13.22 17.63
CA THR A 49 -18.53 -12.26 18.00
C THR A 49 -19.56 -12.23 16.89
N MET A 50 -20.85 -12.30 17.24
CA MET A 50 -22.01 -12.27 16.35
C MET A 50 -21.73 -11.39 15.11
N ARG A 51 -21.29 -12.03 14.03
CA ARG A 51 -20.96 -11.33 12.78
C ARG A 51 -22.28 -10.86 12.20
N LYS A 52 -22.33 -9.60 11.78
CA LYS A 52 -23.47 -9.05 11.04
C LYS A 52 -23.77 -10.00 9.86
N PRO A 53 -25.03 -10.33 9.56
CA PRO A 53 -25.36 -11.37 8.57
C PRO A 53 -24.92 -11.03 7.13
N TRP A 54 -24.64 -9.76 6.84
CA TRP A 54 -24.10 -9.28 5.57
C TRP A 54 -22.56 -9.28 5.49
N VAL A 55 -21.85 -9.58 6.59
CA VAL A 55 -20.37 -9.66 6.58
C VAL A 55 -19.96 -11.09 6.23
N LEU A 56 -19.32 -11.26 5.07
CA LEU A 56 -18.83 -12.54 4.58
C LEU A 56 -17.52 -12.93 5.26
N ARG A 57 -16.57 -12.00 5.32
CA ARG A 57 -15.22 -12.21 5.87
C ARG A 57 -14.74 -10.94 6.57
N ASP A 58 -13.93 -11.13 7.59
CA ASP A 58 -13.22 -10.06 8.26
C ASP A 58 -11.76 -10.44 8.49
N ARG A 59 -10.88 -9.45 8.44
CA ARG A 59 -9.48 -9.59 8.90
C ARG A 59 -8.97 -8.28 9.42
N GLU A 60 -8.03 -8.35 10.34
CA GLU A 60 -7.33 -7.17 10.80
C GLU A 60 -6.24 -6.77 9.82
N ILE A 61 -6.05 -5.46 9.67
CA ILE A 61 -5.04 -4.87 8.80
C ILE A 61 -4.24 -3.82 9.55
N ALA A 62 -2.97 -3.69 9.17
CA ALA A 62 -2.06 -2.64 9.64
C ALA A 62 -1.71 -1.72 8.45
N LEU A 63 -1.81 -0.40 8.64
CA LEU A 63 -1.51 0.59 7.61
C LEU A 63 0.00 0.83 7.48
N ASP A 64 0.44 1.08 6.25
CA ASP A 64 1.70 1.76 5.99
C ASP A 64 1.52 3.26 6.30
N LEU A 65 1.92 3.67 7.51
CA LEU A 65 1.74 5.05 7.97
C LEU A 65 2.48 6.08 7.09
N PRO A 66 3.75 5.87 6.67
CA PRO A 66 4.38 6.73 5.67
C PRO A 66 3.55 6.89 4.39
N LEU A 67 3.00 5.80 3.86
CA LEU A 67 2.19 5.85 2.64
C LEU A 67 0.85 6.56 2.87
N LEU A 68 0.24 6.39 4.05
CA LEU A 68 -0.95 7.15 4.45
C LEU A 68 -0.69 8.65 4.45
N GLN A 69 0.47 9.10 4.96
CA GLN A 69 0.81 10.53 4.95
C GLN A 69 0.97 11.08 3.53
N VAL A 70 1.59 10.31 2.63
CA VAL A 70 1.67 10.65 1.20
C VAL A 70 0.27 10.78 0.59
N LEU A 71 -0.65 9.87 0.90
CA LEU A 71 -2.03 9.92 0.40
C LEU A 71 -2.83 11.12 0.92
N LYS A 72 -2.55 11.57 2.14
CA LYS A 72 -3.25 12.70 2.78
C LYS A 72 -2.80 14.05 2.22
N ASP A 73 -1.60 14.14 1.67
CA ASP A 73 -1.08 15.36 1.07
C ASP A 73 -1.52 15.50 -0.40
N ALA A 74 -2.47 16.39 -0.65
CA ALA A 74 -2.97 16.67 -2.01
C ALA A 74 -1.87 17.19 -2.95
N GLY A 75 -0.77 17.75 -2.42
CA GLY A 75 0.38 18.23 -3.17
C GLY A 75 1.41 17.14 -3.52
N ALA A 76 1.32 15.94 -2.93
CA ALA A 76 2.32 14.88 -3.09
C ALA A 76 2.25 14.10 -4.41
N ARG A 77 1.71 14.71 -5.48
CA ARG A 77 1.62 14.08 -6.80
C ARG A 77 2.92 14.25 -7.60
N PRO A 78 3.36 13.23 -8.37
CA PRO A 78 2.70 11.95 -8.60
C PRO A 78 2.87 10.96 -7.43
N HIS A 79 1.79 10.23 -7.11
CA HIS A 79 1.86 9.17 -6.11
C HIS A 79 2.72 7.99 -6.61
N PRO A 80 3.38 7.24 -5.71
CA PRO A 80 3.95 5.94 -6.09
C PRO A 80 2.84 4.99 -6.56
N ARG A 81 3.22 3.85 -7.13
CA ARG A 81 2.26 2.77 -7.39
C ARG A 81 1.76 2.23 -6.06
N ILE A 82 0.47 2.40 -5.78
CA ILE A 82 -0.15 1.99 -4.52
C ILE A 82 -1.06 0.82 -4.80
N THR A 83 -0.96 -0.21 -3.97
CA THR A 83 -1.75 -1.43 -4.06
C THR A 83 -2.46 -1.70 -2.74
N ILE A 84 -3.54 -2.47 -2.81
CA ILE A 84 -4.21 -3.04 -1.65
C ILE A 84 -4.38 -4.54 -1.85
N GLU A 85 -4.30 -5.29 -0.75
CA GLU A 85 -4.69 -6.69 -0.73
C GLU A 85 -6.11 -6.80 -0.20
N LEU A 86 -6.98 -7.54 -0.92
CA LEU A 86 -8.34 -7.89 -0.52
C LEU A 86 -8.44 -9.40 -0.21
N PHE A 87 -9.64 -9.95 -0.10
CA PHE A 87 -9.87 -11.34 0.35
C PHE A 87 -9.67 -12.41 -0.73
N ASP A 88 -9.55 -11.99 -1.98
CA ASP A 88 -9.23 -12.83 -3.14
C ASP A 88 -7.74 -13.16 -3.26
N GLY A 89 -6.90 -12.56 -2.42
CA GLY A 89 -5.44 -12.74 -2.42
C GLY A 89 -4.72 -11.98 -3.53
N ALA A 90 -5.44 -11.17 -4.32
CA ALA A 90 -4.85 -10.35 -5.36
C ALA A 90 -4.41 -8.98 -4.81
N SER A 91 -3.40 -8.40 -5.45
CA SER A 91 -3.00 -7.00 -5.23
C SER A 91 -3.67 -6.10 -6.25
N HIS A 92 -4.57 -5.23 -5.80
CA HIS A 92 -5.29 -4.30 -6.67
C HIS A 92 -4.58 -2.94 -6.65
N GLU A 93 -4.13 -2.47 -7.82
CA GLU A 93 -3.50 -1.16 -7.93
C GLU A 93 -4.56 -0.05 -7.93
N LEU A 94 -4.33 0.98 -7.13
CA LEU A 94 -5.21 2.14 -7.00
C LEU A 94 -4.84 3.22 -8.03
N ASP A 95 -5.87 3.83 -8.62
CA ASP A 95 -5.78 5.05 -9.39
C ASP A 95 -6.46 6.19 -8.62
N ILE A 96 -5.65 7.04 -8.00
CA ILE A 96 -6.13 8.10 -7.11
C ILE A 96 -6.49 9.33 -7.92
N THR A 97 -7.80 9.56 -8.08
CA THR A 97 -8.31 10.66 -8.90
C THR A 97 -8.39 11.95 -8.09
N SER A 98 -8.71 11.89 -6.79
CA SER A 98 -8.86 13.09 -5.94
C SER A 98 -8.34 12.86 -4.52
N THR A 99 -7.65 13.87 -4.00
CA THR A 99 -7.31 13.99 -2.58
C THR A 99 -7.74 15.37 -2.13
N VAL A 100 -8.60 15.44 -1.11
CA VAL A 100 -9.02 16.70 -0.48
C VAL A 100 -8.48 16.72 0.94
N SER A 101 -7.34 17.39 1.14
CA SER A 101 -6.72 17.59 2.45
C SER A 101 -7.49 18.64 3.26
N ARG A 102 -7.60 18.41 4.57
CA ARG A 102 -8.19 19.32 5.54
C ARG A 102 -7.12 19.73 6.57
N SER A 103 -7.30 20.86 7.23
CA SER A 103 -6.34 21.43 8.19
C SER A 103 -6.13 20.60 9.46
N ASN A 104 -7.03 19.66 9.77
CA ASN A 104 -7.02 18.85 10.98
C ASN A 104 -6.37 17.46 10.78
N ASP A 105 -5.35 17.37 9.93
CA ASP A 105 -4.69 16.11 9.60
C ASP A 105 -5.64 15.03 9.06
N SER A 106 -6.67 15.46 8.32
CA SER A 106 -7.62 14.58 7.66
C SER A 106 -7.66 14.80 6.16
N ALA A 107 -8.01 13.75 5.42
CA ALA A 107 -8.16 13.83 3.98
C ALA A 107 -9.26 12.89 3.50
N VAL A 108 -9.97 13.31 2.45
CA VAL A 108 -10.84 12.43 1.67
C VAL A 108 -10.11 12.04 0.40
N ILE A 109 -9.86 10.75 0.22
CA ILE A 109 -9.18 10.19 -0.95
C ILE A 109 -10.21 9.40 -1.77
N ARG A 110 -10.27 9.67 -3.08
CA ARG A 110 -11.18 8.99 -4.01
C ARG A 110 -10.41 8.50 -5.22
N GLY A 111 -10.88 7.42 -5.80
CA GLY A 111 -10.23 6.84 -6.96
C GLY A 111 -10.95 5.63 -7.51
N THR A 112 -10.30 5.00 -8.48
CA THR A 112 -10.74 3.76 -9.12
C THR A 112 -9.65 2.70 -9.03
N PHE A 113 -10.00 1.45 -9.31
CA PHE A 113 -8.99 0.41 -9.49
C PHE A 113 -8.43 0.43 -10.91
N LYS A 114 -7.12 0.19 -11.05
CA LYS A 114 -6.52 -0.01 -12.37
C LYS A 114 -6.85 -1.40 -12.92
N PRO A 115 -6.91 -1.57 -14.27
CA PRO A 115 -7.11 -2.86 -14.89
C PRO A 115 -6.10 -3.91 -14.39
N PRO A 116 -6.51 -5.19 -14.24
CA PRO A 116 -7.79 -5.76 -14.68
C PRO A 116 -8.96 -5.54 -13.70
N SER A 117 -8.70 -4.90 -12.55
CA SER A 117 -9.71 -4.64 -11.53
C SER A 117 -10.64 -3.52 -11.97
N LYS A 118 -11.94 -3.63 -11.67
CA LYS A 118 -12.95 -2.63 -12.02
C LYS A 118 -13.79 -2.27 -10.81
N GLY A 119 -13.77 -0.98 -10.48
CA GLY A 119 -14.55 -0.42 -9.39
C GLY A 119 -13.95 0.87 -8.88
N ASP A 120 -14.49 1.34 -7.77
CA ASP A 120 -14.16 2.62 -7.16
C ASP A 120 -14.00 2.52 -5.65
N PHE A 121 -13.36 3.52 -5.07
CA PHE A 121 -13.16 3.61 -3.64
C PHE A 121 -13.26 5.05 -3.14
N THR A 122 -13.66 5.16 -1.88
CA THR A 122 -13.59 6.39 -1.10
C THR A 122 -13.02 6.06 0.27
N PHE A 123 -11.94 6.74 0.62
CA PHE A 123 -11.33 6.68 1.93
C PHE A 123 -11.40 8.02 2.64
N VAL A 124 -11.56 7.97 3.95
CA VAL A 124 -11.41 9.08 4.88
C VAL A 124 -10.26 8.73 5.81
N ALA A 125 -9.19 9.48 5.68
CA ALA A 125 -8.02 9.40 6.55
C ALA A 125 -8.10 10.50 7.61
N SER A 126 -7.78 10.17 8.87
CA SER A 126 -7.71 11.14 9.97
C SER A 126 -6.66 10.68 10.98
N GLY A 127 -5.61 11.46 11.20
CA GLY A 127 -4.47 10.99 11.98
C GLY A 127 -3.80 9.78 11.32
N ASN A 128 -3.77 8.67 12.07
CA ASN A 128 -3.27 7.35 11.64
C ASN A 128 -4.40 6.37 11.31
N LEU A 129 -5.64 6.84 11.22
CA LEU A 129 -6.80 6.00 10.88
C LEU A 129 -7.19 6.18 9.42
N LEU A 130 -7.66 5.09 8.82
CA LEU A 130 -8.22 5.06 7.48
C LEU A 130 -9.51 4.25 7.51
N VAL A 131 -10.63 4.89 7.27
CA VAL A 131 -11.93 4.23 7.08
C VAL A 131 -12.42 4.48 5.67
N GLY A 132 -13.21 3.56 5.13
CA GLY A 132 -13.80 3.79 3.83
C GLY A 132 -14.41 2.57 3.19
N THR A 133 -14.81 2.77 1.95
CA THR A 133 -15.62 1.85 1.16
C THR A 133 -14.94 1.62 -0.18
N MET A 134 -14.93 0.38 -0.65
CA MET A 134 -14.45 -0.01 -1.97
C MET A 134 -15.50 -0.90 -2.62
N GLN A 135 -15.90 -0.59 -3.84
CA GLN A 135 -16.68 -1.49 -4.68
C GLN A 135 -15.74 -2.13 -5.69
N LEU A 136 -15.72 -3.45 -5.78
CA LEU A 136 -14.94 -4.18 -6.77
C LEU A 136 -15.80 -5.30 -7.37
N GLY A 137 -16.18 -5.15 -8.64
CA GLY A 137 -17.20 -6.00 -9.26
C GLY A 137 -18.49 -5.97 -8.44
N ASP A 138 -18.97 -7.15 -8.03
CA ASP A 138 -20.20 -7.32 -7.23
C ASP A 138 -19.92 -7.40 -5.71
N ARG A 139 -18.69 -7.10 -5.28
CA ARG A 139 -18.28 -7.14 -3.86
C ARG A 139 -18.11 -5.74 -3.30
N LEU A 140 -18.62 -5.56 -2.09
CA LEU A 140 -18.39 -4.35 -1.28
C LEU A 140 -17.39 -4.67 -0.18
N TYR A 141 -16.39 -3.80 -0.02
CA TYR A 141 -15.42 -3.89 1.06
C TYR A 141 -15.44 -2.63 1.92
N LYS A 142 -15.19 -2.79 3.21
CA LYS A 142 -15.07 -1.66 4.15
C LYS A 142 -13.83 -1.77 5.02
N THR A 143 -13.19 -0.64 5.27
CA THR A 143 -12.23 -0.51 6.37
C THR A 143 -12.90 0.20 7.53
N GLU A 144 -12.89 -0.44 8.70
CA GLU A 144 -13.49 0.06 9.93
C GLU A 144 -12.43 0.14 11.04
N HIS A 145 -12.57 1.15 11.88
CA HIS A 145 -11.79 1.27 13.11
C HIS A 145 -12.33 0.31 14.18
N ILE A 146 -11.41 -0.37 14.85
CA ILE A 146 -11.70 -1.22 16.01
C ILE A 146 -10.85 -0.74 17.20
N ALA A 147 -11.16 -1.23 18.41
CA ALA A 147 -10.53 -0.75 19.64
C ALA A 147 -8.98 -0.71 19.57
N ASN A 148 -8.38 0.23 20.30
CA ASN A 148 -6.93 0.43 20.41
C ASN A 148 -6.23 0.86 19.11
N GLY A 149 -6.93 1.57 18.22
CA GLY A 149 -6.31 2.14 17.01
C GLY A 149 -6.08 1.12 15.89
N ARG A 150 -6.62 -0.09 16.04
CA ARG A 150 -6.49 -1.17 15.06
C ARG A 150 -7.55 -1.00 13.96
N LEU A 151 -7.32 -1.61 12.81
CA LEU A 151 -8.20 -1.52 11.65
C LEU A 151 -8.63 -2.89 11.18
N ARG A 152 -9.87 -2.99 10.73
CA ARG A 152 -10.45 -4.22 10.20
C ARG A 152 -10.91 -3.98 8.77
N LEU A 153 -10.55 -4.90 7.88
CA LEU A 153 -11.10 -5.02 6.54
C LEU A 153 -12.28 -6.00 6.58
N LEU A 154 -13.38 -5.62 5.96
CA LEU A 154 -14.60 -6.41 5.83
C LEU A 154 -14.90 -6.66 4.36
N GLU A 155 -15.29 -7.89 4.02
CA GLU A 155 -15.98 -8.23 2.78
C GLU A 155 -17.48 -8.35 3.08
N ILE A 156 -18.30 -7.62 2.32
CA ILE A 156 -19.73 -7.47 2.53
C ILE A 156 -20.48 -8.01 1.32
N ASP A 157 -21.55 -8.73 1.59
CA ASP A 157 -22.55 -9.14 0.60
C ASP A 157 -23.55 -7.99 0.41
N PRO A 158 -23.52 -7.25 -0.71
CA PRO A 158 -24.39 -6.10 -0.91
C PRO A 158 -25.88 -6.49 -0.94
N GLU A 159 -26.21 -7.71 -1.39
CA GLU A 159 -27.59 -8.22 -1.46
C GLU A 159 -28.20 -8.48 -0.08
N LYS A 160 -27.37 -8.57 0.97
CA LYS A 160 -27.80 -8.79 2.35
C LYS A 160 -27.77 -7.52 3.20
N LEU A 161 -27.39 -6.38 2.62
CA LEU A 161 -27.41 -5.11 3.33
C LEU A 161 -28.87 -4.73 3.66
N PRO A 162 -29.14 -4.28 4.90
CA PRO A 162 -30.45 -3.70 5.20
C PRO A 162 -30.67 -2.46 4.32
N PRO A 163 -31.93 -2.18 3.91
CA PRO A 163 -32.25 -0.95 3.22
C PRO A 163 -31.98 0.27 4.11
N ASP A 164 -31.55 1.37 3.50
CA ASP A 164 -31.32 2.67 4.15
C ASP A 164 -32.62 3.35 4.62
#